data_AF-A0A8J2I3G8-F1
#
_entry.id   AF-A0A8J2I3G8-F1
#
_cell.length_a   1.000
_cell.length_b   1.000
_cell.length_c   1.000
_cell.angle_alpha   90.00
_cell.angle_beta   90.00
_cell.angle_gamma   90.00
#
_symmetry.space_group_name_H-M   'P 1'
#
loop_
_entity.id
_entity.type
_entity.pdbx_description
1 polymer ?
#
loop_
_entity_poly.entity_id
_entity_poly.type
_entity_poly.pdbx_seq_one_letter_code
_entity_poly.pdbx_strand_id
1 'polypeptide(L)'
;MTYESPALRSTILSMAANHLALTSNDPSLHLQGYRFQRDAIRELQRMIQDPVEMDVEPALATVMMMQVSARLFGDDDEAHVANHLIGAKAMISGHGGNSWLASSNARFLVSLFAYHDILSSVSRGSQPLVDHKTGFTAIEGEKELESIAKVLLVVAQISQLQHAIKKRRAQSPTSPALSEDENTTGRHIQQTLLAMDFVACKRENTQEHTDINSTAEAYRHAAFIYLYRTWLDIGAPNPISVEHINQCLSQLQQVDVYSPLTSAHMWPLFTAGCEAIDSTQRQFVRDRFEELYAVKHFPNLKRVLRDIEHVWAAKDMEQQTKGQVGMAKVDCIQVILKGRGREVDLA
;
A
#
# COMPACT_ATOMS: atom_id res chain seq x y z
N MET A 1 24.93 -9.16 -1.02
CA MET A 1 24.33 -7.91 -1.55
C MET A 1 24.78 -6.64 -0.80
N THR A 2 24.40 -6.39 0.45
CA THR A 2 24.70 -5.10 1.15
C THR A 2 26.19 -4.82 1.35
N TYR A 3 27.01 -5.84 1.64
CA TYR A 3 28.45 -5.66 1.75
C TYR A 3 29.12 -5.36 0.39
N GLU A 4 28.55 -5.89 -0.70
CA GLU A 4 29.13 -5.83 -2.04
C GLU A 4 28.70 -4.56 -2.80
N SER A 5 27.49 -4.06 -2.59
CA SER A 5 26.97 -2.87 -3.28
C SER A 5 27.06 -1.61 -2.41
N PRO A 6 27.90 -0.62 -2.77
CA PRO A 6 27.98 0.66 -2.06
C PRO A 6 26.67 1.44 -2.07
N ALA A 7 25.90 1.35 -3.16
CA ALA A 7 24.62 2.03 -3.30
C ALA A 7 23.60 1.46 -2.29
N LEU A 8 23.43 0.14 -2.26
CA LEU A 8 22.52 -0.54 -1.34
C LEU A 8 22.91 -0.30 0.12
N ARG A 9 24.21 -0.43 0.43
CA ARG A 9 24.74 -0.15 1.78
C ARG A 9 24.39 1.26 2.24
N SER A 10 24.60 2.25 1.37
CA SER A 10 24.31 3.64 1.71
C SER A 10 22.80 3.87 1.91
N THR A 11 21.93 3.24 1.12
CA THR A 11 20.47 3.31 1.36
C THR A 11 20.10 2.72 2.73
N ILE A 12 20.62 1.55 3.09
CA ILE A 12 20.33 0.93 4.40
C ILE A 12 20.87 1.77 5.56
N LEU A 13 22.07 2.34 5.43
CA LEU A 13 22.64 3.24 6.44
C LEU A 13 21.82 4.53 6.58
N SER A 14 21.27 5.06 5.49
CA SER A 14 20.35 6.20 5.53
C SER A 14 19.09 5.85 6.33
N MET A 15 18.44 4.72 6.04
CA MET A 15 17.25 4.25 6.75
C MET A 15 17.54 4.03 8.25
N ALA A 16 18.66 3.38 8.57
CA ALA A 16 19.08 3.13 9.95
C ALA A 16 19.36 4.43 10.71
N ALA A 17 20.06 5.38 10.09
CA ALA A 17 20.34 6.68 10.69
C ALA A 17 19.06 7.49 10.95
N ASN A 18 18.13 7.51 9.99
CA ASN A 18 16.84 8.18 10.15
C ASN A 18 15.98 7.52 11.24
N HIS A 19 15.91 6.18 11.28
CA HIS A 19 15.17 5.48 12.33
C HIS A 19 15.76 5.73 13.72
N LEU A 20 17.08 5.64 13.85
CA LEU A 20 17.77 5.91 15.11
C LEU A 20 17.59 7.37 15.56
N ALA A 21 17.57 8.32 14.62
CA ALA A 21 17.33 9.74 14.92
C ALA A 21 15.94 9.99 15.56
N LEU A 22 14.95 9.14 15.29
CA LEU A 22 13.60 9.27 15.87
C LEU A 22 13.51 8.80 17.33
N THR A 23 14.43 7.93 17.73
CA THR A 23 14.47 7.35 19.10
C THR A 23 15.60 7.93 19.94
N SER A 24 16.50 8.71 19.34
CA SER A 24 17.62 9.35 20.00
C SER A 24 17.50 10.88 19.93
N ASN A 25 18.09 11.57 20.90
CA ASN A 25 18.14 13.04 20.90
C ASN A 25 19.40 13.57 20.15
N ASP A 26 19.92 12.83 19.17
CA ASP A 26 21.13 13.20 18.44
C ASP A 26 20.79 13.77 17.04
N PRO A 27 20.78 15.10 16.86
CA PRO A 27 20.47 15.72 15.57
C PRO A 27 21.53 15.42 14.50
N SER A 28 22.72 14.94 14.86
CA SER A 28 23.76 14.58 13.89
C SER A 28 23.36 13.38 13.03
N LEU A 29 22.47 12.52 13.51
CA LEU A 29 22.00 11.34 12.79
C LEU A 29 21.15 11.70 11.56
N HIS A 30 20.32 12.74 11.64
CA HIS A 30 19.62 13.25 10.46
C HIS A 30 20.60 13.71 9.37
N LEU A 31 21.65 14.44 9.76
CA LEU A 31 22.70 14.86 8.83
C LEU A 31 23.44 13.66 8.22
N GLN A 32 23.69 12.61 9.00
CA GLN A 32 24.26 11.36 8.49
C GLN A 32 23.32 10.66 7.51
N GLY A 33 22.02 10.58 7.83
CA GLY A 33 20.98 10.05 6.96
C GLY A 33 20.99 10.72 5.58
N TYR A 34 20.97 12.06 5.53
CA TYR A 34 21.06 12.79 4.26
C TYR A 34 22.36 12.55 3.50
N ARG A 35 23.50 12.42 4.20
CA ARG A 35 24.78 12.09 3.55
C ARG A 35 24.72 10.71 2.89
N PHE A 36 24.24 9.70 3.62
CA PHE A 36 24.09 8.35 3.09
C PHE A 36 23.09 8.28 1.94
N GLN A 37 21.97 9.00 2.00
CA GLN A 37 21.01 9.10 0.90
C GLN A 37 21.65 9.68 -0.37
N ARG A 38 22.40 10.78 -0.22
CA ARG A 38 23.12 11.41 -1.33
C ARG A 38 24.15 10.45 -1.94
N ASP A 39 24.91 9.75 -1.10
CA ASP A 39 25.92 8.82 -1.56
C ASP A 39 25.27 7.61 -2.26
N ALA A 40 24.14 7.11 -1.76
CA ALA A 40 23.35 6.06 -2.40
C ALA A 40 22.88 6.45 -3.82
N ILE A 41 22.37 7.68 -3.99
CA ILE A 41 21.95 8.18 -5.31
C ILE A 41 23.13 8.27 -6.27
N ARG A 42 24.29 8.77 -5.80
CA ARG A 42 25.50 8.88 -6.64
C ARG A 42 26.02 7.53 -7.08
N GLU A 43 26.10 6.56 -6.17
CA GLU A 43 26.57 5.22 -6.51
C GLU A 43 25.57 4.48 -7.41
N LEU A 44 24.26 4.64 -7.18
CA LEU A 44 23.24 4.08 -8.07
C LEU A 44 23.33 4.68 -9.48
N GLN A 45 23.54 5.99 -9.61
CA GLN A 45 23.73 6.64 -10.91
C GLN A 45 24.93 6.07 -11.67
N ARG A 46 26.05 5.81 -10.97
CA ARG A 46 27.21 5.15 -11.59
C ARG A 46 26.89 3.74 -12.06
N MET A 47 26.19 2.96 -11.24
CA MET A 47 25.76 1.60 -11.63
C MET A 47 24.88 1.60 -12.88
N ILE A 48 23.96 2.56 -13.01
CA ILE A 48 23.04 2.64 -14.16
C ILE A 48 23.74 3.17 -15.42
N GLN A 49 24.78 3.99 -15.27
CA GLN A 49 25.53 4.57 -16.40
C GLN A 49 26.45 3.56 -17.10
N ASP A 50 26.73 2.41 -16.50
CA ASP A 50 27.49 1.31 -17.11
C ASP A 50 26.63 0.03 -17.24
N PRO A 51 25.77 -0.06 -18.29
CA PRO A 51 24.78 -1.14 -18.38
C PRO A 51 25.38 -2.52 -18.68
N VAL A 52 26.65 -2.60 -19.09
CA VAL A 52 27.28 -3.86 -19.51
C VAL A 52 27.75 -4.68 -18.31
N GLU A 53 28.17 -4.02 -17.22
CA GLU A 53 28.60 -4.65 -15.98
C GLU A 53 27.59 -4.51 -14.82
N MET A 54 26.42 -3.89 -15.07
CA MET A 54 25.43 -3.65 -14.02
C MET A 54 24.84 -4.97 -13.50
N ASP A 55 25.16 -5.30 -12.25
CA ASP A 55 24.38 -6.27 -11.50
C ASP A 55 23.02 -5.66 -11.12
N VAL A 56 21.97 -6.28 -11.65
CA VAL A 56 20.58 -5.82 -11.57
C VAL A 56 20.03 -5.97 -10.17
N GLU A 57 20.38 -7.05 -9.47
CA GLU A 57 19.77 -7.33 -8.17
C GLU A 57 20.15 -6.25 -7.16
N PRO A 58 21.43 -5.84 -6.99
CA PRO A 58 21.77 -4.78 -6.06
C PRO A 58 21.25 -3.42 -6.49
N ALA A 59 21.18 -3.14 -7.79
CA ALA A 59 20.61 -1.90 -8.30
C ALA A 59 19.10 -1.81 -8.02
N LEU A 60 18.35 -2.88 -8.30
CA LEU A 60 16.93 -3.00 -8.00
C LEU A 60 16.67 -2.96 -6.49
N ALA A 61 17.46 -3.68 -5.68
CA ALA A 61 17.38 -3.61 -4.22
C ALA A 61 17.60 -2.19 -3.70
N THR A 62 18.57 -1.46 -4.27
CA THR A 62 18.83 -0.05 -3.91
C THR A 62 17.60 0.81 -4.20
N VAL A 63 17.02 0.69 -5.40
CA VAL A 63 15.82 1.45 -5.81
C VAL A 63 14.62 1.10 -4.94
N MET A 64 14.40 -0.18 -4.64
CA MET A 64 13.31 -0.62 -3.79
C MET A 64 13.46 -0.16 -2.34
N MET A 65 14.68 -0.18 -1.78
CA MET A 65 14.92 0.34 -0.43
C MET A 65 14.80 1.86 -0.38
N MET A 66 15.14 2.59 -1.46
CA MET A 66 14.85 4.02 -1.55
C MET A 66 13.33 4.28 -1.57
N GLN A 67 12.57 3.47 -2.31
CA GLN A 67 11.10 3.54 -2.32
C GLN A 67 10.52 3.31 -0.92
N VAL A 68 10.96 2.27 -0.20
CA VAL A 68 10.53 1.99 1.18
C VAL A 68 10.91 3.14 2.11
N SER A 69 12.14 3.64 2.03
CA SER A 69 12.63 4.75 2.84
C SER A 69 11.78 6.01 2.66
N ALA A 70 11.43 6.36 1.41
CA ALA A 70 10.59 7.51 1.11
C ALA A 70 9.18 7.38 1.73
N ARG A 71 8.59 6.18 1.67
CA ARG A 71 7.25 5.93 2.23
C ARG A 71 7.24 5.94 3.76
N LEU A 72 8.28 5.43 4.41
CA LEU A 72 8.36 5.36 5.88
C LEU A 72 8.77 6.69 6.52
N PHE A 73 9.77 7.37 5.94
CA PHE A 73 10.44 8.52 6.55
C PHE A 73 10.24 9.84 5.81
N GLY A 74 9.59 9.85 4.64
CA GLY A 74 9.41 11.07 3.85
C GLY A 74 8.59 12.14 4.57
N ASP A 75 9.03 13.40 4.43
CA ASP A 75 8.37 14.57 5.00
C ASP A 75 7.12 14.97 4.21
N ASP A 76 6.17 15.65 4.87
CA ASP A 76 4.93 16.15 4.25
C ASP A 76 5.19 17.14 3.08
N ASP A 77 6.34 17.83 3.09
CA ASP A 77 6.70 18.89 2.13
C ASP A 77 7.64 18.40 1.00
N GLU A 78 8.07 17.14 1.02
CA GLU A 78 8.99 16.62 0.02
C GLU A 78 8.22 16.18 -1.23
N ALA A 79 8.20 17.04 -2.25
CA ALA A 79 7.78 16.64 -3.58
C ALA A 79 8.76 15.56 -4.07
N HIS A 80 8.41 14.28 -3.95
CA HIS A 80 9.24 13.18 -4.44
C HIS A 80 9.36 13.27 -5.97
N VAL A 81 10.41 13.96 -6.44
CA VAL A 81 10.75 14.14 -7.86
C VAL A 81 11.09 12.80 -8.52
N ALA A 82 11.53 11.81 -7.75
CA ALA A 82 11.92 10.49 -8.23
C ALA A 82 10.81 9.44 -8.01
N ASN A 83 10.23 8.95 -9.12
CA ASN A 83 9.37 7.79 -9.09
C ASN A 83 10.21 6.49 -9.09
N HIS A 84 10.68 6.08 -7.91
CA HIS A 84 11.50 4.86 -7.77
C HIS A 84 10.83 3.61 -8.38
N LEU A 85 9.50 3.49 -8.29
CA LEU A 85 8.75 2.42 -8.95
C LEU A 85 8.86 2.43 -10.48
N ILE A 86 8.95 3.60 -11.12
CA ILE A 86 9.16 3.68 -12.58
C ILE A 86 10.58 3.20 -12.93
N GLY A 87 11.57 3.56 -12.11
CA GLY A 87 12.94 3.06 -12.24
C GLY A 87 13.01 1.54 -12.09
N ALA A 88 12.39 1.00 -11.03
CA ALA A 88 12.30 -0.44 -10.79
C ALA A 88 11.61 -1.17 -11.95
N LYS A 89 10.50 -0.64 -12.47
CA LYS A 89 9.83 -1.19 -13.66
C LYS A 89 10.78 -1.26 -14.86
N ALA A 90 11.55 -0.20 -15.13
CA ALA A 90 12.47 -0.17 -16.25
C ALA A 90 13.58 -1.23 -16.10
N MET A 91 14.12 -1.38 -14.88
CA MET A 91 15.09 -2.43 -14.56
C MET A 91 14.48 -3.82 -14.75
N ILE A 92 13.25 -4.04 -14.29
CA ILE A 92 12.58 -5.33 -14.39
C ILE A 92 12.28 -5.70 -15.85
N SER A 93 11.79 -4.74 -16.63
CA SER A 93 11.40 -4.95 -18.02
C SER A 93 12.61 -5.11 -18.95
N GLY A 94 13.75 -4.49 -18.60
CA GLY A 94 14.99 -4.57 -19.38
C GLY A 94 15.68 -5.93 -19.34
N HIS A 95 15.43 -6.75 -18.30
CA HIS A 95 16.13 -8.03 -18.09
C HIS A 95 15.33 -9.24 -18.57
N GLY A 96 14.94 -9.17 -19.85
CA GLY A 96 14.02 -10.10 -20.51
C GLY A 96 14.34 -11.59 -20.35
N GLY A 97 13.64 -12.24 -19.41
CA GLY A 97 13.47 -13.69 -19.39
C GLY A 97 13.13 -14.28 -18.01
N ASN A 98 12.34 -15.36 -18.00
CA ASN A 98 12.00 -16.13 -16.79
C ASN A 98 13.23 -16.68 -16.03
N SER A 99 14.41 -16.69 -16.66
CA SER A 99 15.68 -17.14 -16.06
C SER A 99 16.11 -16.27 -14.88
N TRP A 100 15.78 -14.97 -14.88
CA TRP A 100 16.17 -14.04 -13.81
C TRP A 100 15.45 -14.32 -12.48
N LEU A 101 14.23 -14.87 -12.52
CA LEU A 101 13.49 -15.27 -11.32
C LEU A 101 14.03 -16.56 -10.66
N ALA A 102 15.16 -17.09 -11.14
CA ALA A 102 15.79 -18.25 -10.53
C ALA A 102 16.36 -17.96 -9.12
N SER A 103 16.79 -16.72 -8.84
CA SER A 103 17.34 -16.37 -7.52
C SER A 103 16.23 -16.05 -6.51
N SER A 104 16.47 -16.36 -5.23
CA SER A 104 15.56 -15.95 -4.15
C SER A 104 15.49 -14.43 -3.98
N ASN A 105 16.61 -13.73 -4.20
CA ASN A 105 16.69 -12.28 -4.10
C ASN A 105 15.84 -11.60 -5.18
N ALA A 106 15.91 -12.06 -6.43
CA ALA A 106 15.10 -11.54 -7.52
C ALA A 106 13.61 -11.76 -7.26
N ARG A 107 13.21 -12.94 -6.75
CA ARG A 107 11.82 -13.20 -6.34
C ARG A 107 11.35 -12.29 -5.21
N PHE A 108 12.19 -12.07 -4.19
CA PHE A 108 11.90 -11.11 -3.12
C PHE A 108 11.73 -9.69 -3.67
N LEU A 109 12.65 -9.22 -4.51
CA LEU A 109 12.61 -7.86 -5.05
C LEU A 109 11.42 -7.61 -6.00
N VAL A 110 11.09 -8.59 -6.85
CA VAL A 110 9.93 -8.50 -7.75
C VAL A 110 8.62 -8.56 -6.96
N SER A 111 8.53 -9.37 -5.92
CA SER A 111 7.34 -9.39 -5.06
C SER A 111 7.20 -8.11 -4.22
N LEU A 112 8.29 -7.55 -3.72
CA LEU A 112 8.30 -6.24 -3.05
C LEU A 112 7.89 -5.12 -4.03
N PHE A 113 8.38 -5.15 -5.27
CA PHE A 113 7.94 -4.22 -6.31
C PHE A 113 6.44 -4.35 -6.59
N ALA A 114 5.92 -5.57 -6.73
CA ALA A 114 4.51 -5.81 -6.95
C ALA A 114 3.65 -5.26 -5.81
N TYR A 115 4.04 -5.51 -4.55
CA TYR A 115 3.37 -4.98 -3.38
C TYR A 115 3.22 -3.45 -3.44
N HIS A 116 4.33 -2.72 -3.64
CA HIS A 116 4.30 -1.26 -3.68
C HIS A 116 3.62 -0.71 -4.94
N ASP A 117 3.75 -1.35 -6.10
CA ASP A 117 3.08 -0.90 -7.33
C ASP A 117 1.56 -1.00 -7.21
N ILE A 118 1.06 -2.14 -6.72
CA ILE A 118 -0.38 -2.37 -6.52
C ILE A 118 -0.95 -1.33 -5.54
N LEU A 119 -0.36 -1.18 -4.36
CA LEU A 119 -0.89 -0.26 -3.35
C LEU A 119 -0.72 1.21 -3.73
N SER A 120 0.38 1.58 -4.41
CA SER A 120 0.51 2.94 -4.95
C SER A 120 -0.52 3.23 -6.04
N SER A 121 -1.00 2.21 -6.77
CA SER A 121 -2.06 2.39 -7.77
C SER A 121 -3.40 2.78 -7.14
N VAL A 122 -3.68 2.31 -5.92
CA VAL A 122 -4.84 2.73 -5.12
C VAL A 122 -4.73 4.22 -4.76
N SER A 123 -3.59 4.66 -4.24
CA SER A 123 -3.34 6.08 -3.89
C SER A 123 -3.41 7.01 -5.11
N ARG A 124 -2.89 6.58 -6.26
CA ARG A 124 -2.98 7.32 -7.52
C ARG A 124 -4.39 7.34 -8.10
N GLY A 125 -5.22 6.37 -7.72
CA GLY A 125 -6.49 6.09 -8.38
C GLY A 125 -6.31 5.80 -9.87
N SER A 126 -5.23 5.09 -10.21
CA SER A 126 -4.83 4.68 -11.56
C SER A 126 -4.57 3.17 -11.59
N GLN A 127 -4.37 2.58 -12.78
CA GLN A 127 -3.92 1.19 -12.86
C GLN A 127 -2.47 1.02 -12.31
N PRO A 128 -2.08 -0.19 -11.88
CA PRO A 128 -0.68 -0.54 -11.62
C PRO A 128 0.22 -0.30 -12.83
N LEU A 129 1.52 -0.15 -12.61
CA LEU A 129 2.50 0.12 -13.65
C LEU A 129 2.75 -1.11 -14.55
N VAL A 130 2.60 -2.33 -14.01
CA VAL A 130 2.71 -3.59 -14.76
C VAL A 130 1.56 -4.55 -14.40
N ASP A 131 1.39 -5.60 -15.21
CA ASP A 131 0.48 -6.70 -14.89
C ASP A 131 1.19 -7.73 -14.00
N HIS A 132 0.65 -7.94 -12.80
CA HIS A 132 1.23 -8.82 -11.77
C HIS A 132 0.64 -10.24 -11.79
N LYS A 133 -0.31 -10.54 -12.70
CA LYS A 133 -0.94 -11.88 -12.80
C LYS A 133 0.08 -13.02 -12.95
N THR A 134 1.19 -12.74 -13.63
CA THR A 134 2.29 -13.68 -13.81
C THR A 134 3.49 -13.21 -13.00
N GLY A 135 3.88 -13.95 -11.96
CA GLY A 135 5.11 -13.71 -11.21
C GLY A 135 4.94 -13.19 -9.78
N PHE A 136 3.75 -12.70 -9.40
CA PHE A 136 3.45 -12.35 -8.00
C PHE A 136 2.62 -13.44 -7.33
N THR A 137 3.29 -14.38 -6.66
CA THR A 137 2.66 -15.52 -5.97
C THR A 137 2.58 -15.34 -4.46
N ALA A 138 3.53 -14.60 -3.88
CA ALA A 138 3.67 -14.40 -2.45
C ALA A 138 4.36 -13.06 -2.18
N ILE A 139 4.02 -12.42 -1.06
CA ILE A 139 4.73 -11.23 -0.58
C ILE A 139 6.13 -11.65 -0.14
N GLU A 140 7.14 -10.89 -0.55
CA GLU A 140 8.56 -11.13 -0.24
C GLU A 140 9.09 -12.52 -0.68
N GLY A 141 8.32 -13.25 -1.50
CA GLY A 141 8.64 -14.63 -1.88
C GLY A 141 8.32 -15.67 -0.80
N GLU A 142 7.67 -15.28 0.29
CA GLU A 142 7.32 -16.14 1.42
C GLU A 142 5.97 -16.83 1.20
N LYS A 143 6.01 -18.16 1.00
CA LYS A 143 4.83 -18.95 0.59
C LYS A 143 3.63 -18.82 1.54
N GLU A 144 3.89 -18.60 2.82
CA GLU A 144 2.84 -18.45 3.84
C GLU A 144 2.00 -17.18 3.61
N LEU A 145 2.57 -16.16 2.94
CA LEU A 145 1.89 -14.90 2.60
C LEU A 145 1.17 -14.95 1.23
N GLU A 146 1.02 -16.14 0.63
CA GLU A 146 0.29 -16.33 -0.64
C GLU A 146 -1.16 -15.84 -0.55
N SER A 147 -1.83 -16.02 0.60
CA SER A 147 -3.21 -15.56 0.82
C SER A 147 -3.35 -14.05 0.63
N ILE A 148 -2.42 -13.26 1.19
CA ILE A 148 -2.40 -11.80 1.09
C ILE A 148 -2.07 -11.38 -0.35
N ALA A 149 -1.11 -12.06 -1.00
CA ALA A 149 -0.76 -11.81 -2.40
C ALA A 149 -1.95 -12.04 -3.34
N LYS A 150 -2.76 -13.08 -3.12
CA LYS A 150 -4.00 -13.33 -3.87
C LYS A 150 -4.99 -12.18 -3.74
N VAL A 151 -5.17 -11.61 -2.56
CA VAL A 151 -6.05 -10.44 -2.39
C VAL A 151 -5.47 -9.23 -3.11
N LEU A 152 -4.17 -8.97 -3.01
CA LEU A 152 -3.50 -7.87 -3.71
C LEU A 152 -3.65 -7.95 -5.24
N LEU A 153 -3.61 -9.15 -5.83
CA LEU A 153 -3.92 -9.34 -7.25
C LEU A 153 -5.35 -8.91 -7.60
N VAL A 154 -6.30 -9.09 -6.69
CA VAL A 154 -7.67 -8.58 -6.86
C VAL A 154 -7.72 -7.06 -6.68
N VAL A 155 -6.95 -6.50 -5.74
CA VAL A 155 -6.80 -5.04 -5.60
C VAL A 155 -6.29 -4.39 -6.89
N ALA A 156 -5.31 -5.00 -7.54
CA ALA A 156 -4.83 -4.56 -8.85
C ALA A 156 -5.95 -4.54 -9.91
N GLN A 157 -6.84 -5.54 -9.92
CA GLN A 157 -8.00 -5.58 -10.82
C GLN A 157 -9.01 -4.48 -10.50
N ILE A 158 -9.24 -4.17 -9.21
CA ILE A 158 -10.10 -3.06 -8.80
C ILE A 158 -9.53 -1.73 -9.29
N SER A 159 -8.21 -1.51 -9.16
CA SER A 159 -7.54 -0.30 -9.64
C SER A 159 -7.59 -0.17 -11.18
N GLN A 160 -7.49 -1.29 -11.91
CA GLN A 160 -7.72 -1.32 -13.36
C GLN A 160 -9.16 -0.93 -13.72
N LEU A 161 -10.16 -1.48 -13.03
CA LEU A 161 -11.57 -1.13 -13.20
C LEU A 161 -11.81 0.36 -12.91
N GLN A 162 -11.26 0.88 -11.81
CA GLN A 162 -11.35 2.30 -11.46
C GLN A 162 -10.76 3.19 -12.56
N HIS A 163 -9.59 2.82 -13.08
CA HIS A 163 -8.94 3.56 -14.15
C HIS A 163 -9.79 3.56 -15.43
N ALA A 164 -10.35 2.42 -15.82
CA ALA A 164 -11.23 2.29 -16.97
C ALA A 164 -12.49 3.18 -16.84
N ILE A 165 -13.16 3.12 -15.68
CA ILE A 165 -14.34 3.95 -15.37
C ILE A 165 -13.99 5.44 -15.47
N LYS A 166 -12.89 5.88 -14.84
CA LYS A 166 -12.45 7.28 -14.87
C LYS A 166 -12.12 7.74 -16.29
N LYS A 167 -11.35 6.95 -17.04
CA LYS A 167 -10.95 7.25 -18.42
C LYS A 167 -12.17 7.40 -19.33
N ARG A 168 -13.13 6.47 -19.24
CA ARG A 168 -14.37 6.54 -20.00
C ARG A 168 -15.21 7.76 -19.62
N ARG A 169 -15.41 8.03 -18.33
CA ARG A 169 -16.19 9.20 -17.87
C ARG A 169 -15.59 10.53 -18.34
N ALA A 170 -14.26 10.61 -18.40
CA ALA A 170 -13.57 11.79 -18.93
C ALA A 170 -13.79 11.97 -20.45
N GLN A 171 -13.92 10.88 -21.21
CA GLN A 171 -14.16 10.90 -22.65
C GLN A 171 -15.64 11.12 -23.01
N SER A 172 -16.56 10.60 -22.19
CA SER A 172 -18.00 10.65 -22.43
C SER A 172 -18.79 10.95 -21.14
N PRO A 173 -18.90 12.24 -20.74
CA PRO A 173 -19.56 12.63 -19.50
C PRO A 173 -21.06 12.31 -19.44
N THR A 174 -21.71 12.16 -20.60
CA THR A 174 -23.15 11.86 -20.74
C THR A 174 -23.47 10.37 -20.75
N SER A 175 -22.45 9.50 -20.72
CA SER A 175 -22.64 8.05 -20.65
C SER A 175 -23.24 7.61 -19.32
N PRO A 176 -23.85 6.41 -19.25
CA PRO A 176 -24.30 5.84 -17.98
C PRO A 176 -23.16 5.75 -16.96
N ALA A 177 -23.55 5.68 -15.69
CA ALA A 177 -22.60 5.62 -14.57
C ALA A 177 -21.58 4.49 -14.75
N LEU A 178 -22.02 3.34 -15.28
CA LEU A 178 -21.22 2.16 -15.60
C LEU A 178 -21.61 1.59 -16.97
N SER A 179 -20.64 1.03 -17.69
CA SER A 179 -20.88 0.20 -18.88
C SER A 179 -21.28 -1.24 -18.48
N GLU A 180 -21.76 -2.03 -19.44
CA GLU A 180 -22.06 -3.45 -19.23
C GLU A 180 -20.80 -4.27 -18.89
N ASP A 181 -19.68 -3.96 -19.54
CA ASP A 181 -18.37 -4.58 -19.31
C ASP A 181 -17.81 -4.24 -17.92
N GLU A 182 -17.91 -2.97 -17.51
CA GLU A 182 -17.52 -2.52 -16.16
C GLU A 182 -18.36 -3.22 -15.09
N ASN A 183 -19.67 -3.37 -15.33
CA ASN A 183 -20.55 -4.11 -14.43
C ASN A 183 -20.23 -5.60 -14.35
N THR A 184 -19.86 -6.21 -15.47
CA THR A 184 -19.48 -7.63 -15.53
C THR A 184 -18.16 -7.86 -14.80
N THR A 185 -17.20 -6.98 -14.99
CA THR A 185 -15.91 -6.99 -14.28
C THR A 185 -16.12 -6.79 -12.78
N GLY A 186 -16.92 -5.81 -12.36
CA GLY A 186 -17.25 -5.57 -10.95
C GLY A 186 -17.86 -6.80 -10.27
N ARG A 187 -18.84 -7.46 -10.93
CA ARG A 187 -19.42 -8.73 -10.45
C ARG A 187 -18.40 -9.85 -10.33
N HIS A 188 -17.52 -10.00 -11.33
CA HIS A 188 -16.50 -11.03 -11.31
C HIS A 188 -15.50 -10.85 -10.17
N ILE A 189 -15.03 -9.62 -9.95
CA ILE A 189 -14.17 -9.27 -8.81
C ILE A 189 -14.87 -9.58 -7.49
N GLN A 190 -16.14 -9.19 -7.35
CA GLN A 190 -16.93 -9.48 -6.15
C GLN A 190 -17.03 -11.00 -5.88
N GLN A 191 -17.35 -11.80 -6.89
CA GLN A 191 -17.42 -13.26 -6.79
C GLN A 191 -16.07 -13.86 -6.39
N THR A 192 -14.97 -13.31 -6.93
CA THR A 192 -13.61 -13.75 -6.61
C THR A 192 -13.29 -13.51 -5.13
N LEU A 193 -13.63 -12.33 -4.59
CA LEU A 193 -13.45 -12.04 -3.16
C LEU A 193 -14.36 -12.89 -2.25
N LEU A 194 -15.58 -13.20 -2.70
CA LEU A 194 -16.51 -14.06 -1.95
C LEU A 194 -16.06 -15.52 -1.91
N ALA A 195 -15.37 -16.00 -2.95
CA ALA A 195 -14.88 -17.37 -3.05
C ALA A 195 -13.57 -17.61 -2.29
N MET A 196 -12.89 -16.56 -1.80
CA MET A 196 -11.70 -16.69 -0.98
C MET A 196 -12.07 -17.21 0.42
N ASP A 197 -11.39 -18.28 0.84
CA ASP A 197 -11.48 -18.84 2.19
C ASP A 197 -10.07 -19.03 2.73
N PHE A 198 -9.69 -18.23 3.73
CA PHE A 198 -8.40 -18.32 4.41
C PHE A 198 -8.44 -19.20 5.66
N VAL A 199 -9.64 -19.58 6.13
CA VAL A 199 -9.87 -20.37 7.33
C VAL A 199 -9.68 -21.87 7.05
N ALA A 200 -9.75 -22.30 5.79
CA ALA A 200 -9.58 -23.71 5.38
C ALA A 200 -8.14 -24.25 5.51
N CYS A 201 -7.12 -23.41 5.71
CA CYS A 201 -5.70 -23.81 5.78
C CYS A 201 -5.21 -24.30 7.16
N LYS A 202 -6.13 -24.71 8.06
CA LYS A 202 -5.88 -25.17 9.45
C LYS A 202 -5.14 -26.52 9.56
N ARG A 203 -3.98 -26.69 8.93
CA ARG A 203 -3.19 -27.91 9.15
C ARG A 203 -2.34 -27.84 10.42
N GLU A 204 -1.96 -26.64 10.88
CA GLU A 204 -1.23 -26.43 12.13
C GLU A 204 -1.70 -25.12 12.80
N ASN A 205 -2.02 -25.16 14.09
CA ASN A 205 -2.70 -24.07 14.81
C ASN A 205 -1.66 -23.18 15.53
N THR A 206 -0.72 -22.59 14.79
CA THR A 206 0.30 -21.67 15.32
C THR A 206 -0.22 -20.24 15.35
N GLN A 207 0.29 -19.41 16.26
CA GLN A 207 -0.05 -17.98 16.34
C GLN A 207 0.32 -17.22 15.05
N GLU A 208 1.41 -17.62 14.40
CA GLU A 208 1.83 -17.05 13.12
C GLU A 208 0.79 -17.31 12.02
N HIS A 209 0.27 -18.54 11.92
CA HIS A 209 -0.81 -18.84 10.97
C HIS A 209 -2.11 -18.09 11.28
N THR A 210 -2.42 -17.82 12.55
CA THR A 210 -3.59 -17.00 12.90
C THR A 210 -3.40 -15.54 12.48
N ASP A 211 -2.21 -14.97 12.71
CA ASP A 211 -1.92 -13.58 12.33
C ASP A 211 -1.96 -13.39 10.79
N ILE A 212 -1.45 -14.36 10.03
CA ILE A 212 -1.50 -14.36 8.56
C ILE A 212 -2.96 -14.39 8.08
N ASN A 213 -3.78 -15.27 8.63
CA ASN A 213 -5.18 -15.39 8.23
C ASN A 213 -5.98 -14.13 8.56
N SER A 214 -5.81 -13.57 9.76
CA SER A 214 -6.44 -12.30 10.13
C SER A 214 -5.97 -11.15 9.24
N THR A 215 -4.67 -11.09 8.90
CA THR A 215 -4.16 -10.10 7.96
C THR A 215 -4.76 -10.26 6.57
N ALA A 216 -4.85 -11.48 6.04
CA ALA A 216 -5.46 -11.76 4.73
C ALA A 216 -6.96 -11.41 4.71
N GLU A 217 -7.70 -11.73 5.77
CA GLU A 217 -9.11 -11.35 5.91
C GLU A 217 -9.29 -9.83 5.99
N ALA A 218 -8.42 -9.12 6.72
CA ALA A 218 -8.44 -7.66 6.74
C ALA A 218 -8.22 -7.06 5.34
N TYR A 219 -7.26 -7.59 4.58
CA TYR A 219 -7.04 -7.21 3.18
C TYR A 219 -8.29 -7.49 2.32
N ARG A 220 -8.94 -8.62 2.49
CA ARG A 220 -10.14 -9.00 1.73
C ARG A 220 -11.31 -8.05 2.00
N HIS A 221 -11.51 -7.68 3.26
CA HIS A 221 -12.53 -6.69 3.63
C HIS A 221 -12.19 -5.28 3.14
N ALA A 222 -10.93 -4.86 3.22
CA ALA A 222 -10.47 -3.62 2.60
C ALA A 222 -10.69 -3.62 1.07
N ALA A 223 -10.47 -4.75 0.40
CA ALA A 223 -10.73 -4.91 -1.03
C ALA A 223 -12.23 -4.79 -1.37
N PHE A 224 -13.13 -5.35 -0.54
CA PHE A 224 -14.57 -5.12 -0.71
C PHE A 224 -14.95 -3.65 -0.57
N ILE A 225 -14.42 -2.95 0.44
CA ILE A 225 -14.65 -1.51 0.62
C ILE A 225 -14.18 -0.75 -0.63
N TYR A 226 -12.97 -1.02 -1.10
CA TYR A 226 -12.41 -0.37 -2.29
C TYR A 226 -13.20 -0.69 -3.57
N LEU A 227 -13.63 -1.94 -3.74
CA LEU A 227 -14.48 -2.36 -4.86
C LEU A 227 -15.82 -1.64 -4.83
N TYR A 228 -16.52 -1.60 -3.70
CA TYR A 228 -17.84 -0.99 -3.62
C TYR A 228 -17.81 0.52 -3.81
N ARG A 229 -16.73 1.18 -3.35
CA ARG A 229 -16.46 2.57 -3.68
C ARG A 229 -16.23 2.78 -5.17
N THR A 230 -15.49 1.90 -5.81
CA THR A 230 -15.12 2.01 -7.24
C THR A 230 -16.28 1.67 -8.18
N TRP A 231 -16.94 0.56 -7.93
CA TRP A 231 -17.93 -0.05 -8.82
C TRP A 231 -19.33 0.48 -8.53
N LEU A 232 -19.74 0.54 -7.26
CA LEU A 232 -21.12 0.87 -6.89
C LEU A 232 -21.29 2.32 -6.40
N ASP A 233 -20.20 3.06 -6.22
CA ASP A 233 -20.20 4.41 -5.63
C ASP A 233 -20.88 4.43 -4.24
N ILE A 234 -20.72 3.34 -3.47
CA ILE A 234 -21.29 3.20 -2.12
C ILE A 234 -20.19 3.12 -1.06
N GLY A 235 -20.48 3.70 0.09
CA GLY A 235 -19.67 3.62 1.28
C GLY A 235 -20.49 3.83 2.54
N ALA A 236 -19.82 3.98 3.69
CA ALA A 236 -20.52 4.26 4.94
C ALA A 236 -21.44 5.51 4.79
N PRO A 237 -22.71 5.44 5.23
CA PRO A 237 -23.26 4.47 6.18
C PRO A 237 -24.01 3.29 5.53
N ASN A 238 -23.75 2.95 4.26
CA ASN A 238 -24.38 1.78 3.63
C ASN A 238 -24.11 0.50 4.45
N PRO A 239 -25.12 -0.31 4.79
CA PRO A 239 -24.95 -1.49 5.65
C PRO A 239 -23.92 -2.50 5.15
N ILE A 240 -23.80 -2.69 3.83
CA ILE A 240 -22.81 -3.61 3.23
C ILE A 240 -21.39 -3.08 3.47
N SER A 241 -21.19 -1.76 3.31
CA SER A 241 -19.90 -1.14 3.61
C SER A 241 -19.58 -1.21 5.11
N VAL A 242 -20.57 -0.94 5.96
CA VAL A 242 -20.42 -1.00 7.44
C VAL A 242 -20.01 -2.39 7.91
N GLU A 243 -20.59 -3.45 7.34
CA GLU A 243 -20.19 -4.82 7.65
C GLU A 243 -18.70 -5.05 7.36
N HIS A 244 -18.22 -4.69 6.17
CA HIS A 244 -16.81 -4.87 5.83
C HIS A 244 -15.87 -3.97 6.64
N ILE A 245 -16.30 -2.78 7.06
CA ILE A 245 -15.52 -1.93 7.99
C ILE A 245 -15.34 -2.65 9.31
N ASN A 246 -16.43 -3.14 9.91
CA ASN A 246 -16.40 -3.83 11.20
C ASN A 246 -15.53 -5.09 11.14
N GLN A 247 -15.69 -5.91 10.08
CA GLN A 247 -14.88 -7.10 9.92
C GLN A 247 -13.41 -6.77 9.69
N CYS A 248 -13.09 -5.76 8.87
CA CYS A 248 -11.70 -5.34 8.66
C CYS A 248 -11.03 -4.93 9.98
N LEU A 249 -11.67 -4.04 10.76
CA LEU A 249 -11.14 -3.57 12.04
C LEU A 249 -11.02 -4.71 13.07
N SER A 250 -12.01 -5.60 13.13
CA SER A 250 -12.00 -6.79 14.00
C SER A 250 -10.85 -7.75 13.67
N GLN A 251 -10.55 -7.97 12.39
CA GLN A 251 -9.42 -8.81 11.97
C GLN A 251 -8.08 -8.16 12.30
N LEU A 252 -7.96 -6.84 12.11
CA LEU A 252 -6.75 -6.10 12.49
C LEU A 252 -6.50 -6.12 14.00
N GLN A 253 -7.57 -6.07 14.81
CA GLN A 253 -7.49 -6.14 16.27
C GLN A 253 -6.94 -7.48 16.77
N GLN A 254 -7.17 -8.58 16.06
CA GLN A 254 -6.72 -9.92 16.46
C GLN A 254 -5.20 -10.11 16.37
N VAL A 255 -4.52 -9.27 15.59
CA VAL A 255 -3.07 -9.36 15.40
C VAL A 255 -2.34 -8.49 16.41
N ASP A 256 -1.38 -9.07 17.13
CA ASP A 256 -0.58 -8.36 18.12
C ASP A 256 0.28 -7.25 17.46
N VAL A 257 0.48 -6.13 18.16
CA VAL A 257 1.22 -4.98 17.63
C VAL A 257 2.72 -5.25 17.42
N TYR A 258 3.26 -6.27 18.09
CA TYR A 258 4.63 -6.77 17.91
C TYR A 258 4.74 -7.79 16.77
N SER A 259 3.63 -8.24 16.19
CA SER A 259 3.64 -9.15 15.04
C SER A 259 4.33 -8.49 13.83
N PRO A 260 5.21 -9.19 13.10
CA PRO A 260 5.88 -8.62 11.93
C PRO A 260 4.89 -8.23 10.82
N LEU A 261 3.72 -8.89 10.76
CA LEU A 261 2.68 -8.62 9.76
C LEU A 261 2.01 -7.26 9.89
N THR A 262 2.17 -6.59 11.04
CA THR A 262 1.67 -5.22 11.23
C THR A 262 2.27 -4.23 10.22
N SER A 263 3.40 -4.57 9.57
CA SER A 263 3.97 -3.75 8.50
C SER A 263 3.07 -3.74 7.25
N ALA A 264 2.30 -4.81 7.03
CA ALA A 264 1.32 -4.91 5.96
C ALA A 264 -0.04 -4.28 6.32
N HIS A 265 -0.29 -3.87 7.57
CA HIS A 265 -1.62 -3.40 7.99
C HIS A 265 -1.96 -1.98 7.56
N MET A 266 -1.00 -1.25 7.00
CA MET A 266 -1.15 0.15 6.63
C MET A 266 -2.37 0.38 5.73
N TRP A 267 -2.46 -0.35 4.62
CA TRP A 267 -3.56 -0.20 3.67
C TRP A 267 -4.94 -0.59 4.24
N PRO A 268 -5.14 -1.78 4.85
CA PRO A 268 -6.43 -2.13 5.46
C PRO A 268 -6.89 -1.14 6.55
N LEU A 269 -5.98 -0.69 7.43
CA LEU A 269 -6.29 0.31 8.45
C LEU A 269 -6.72 1.64 7.83
N PHE A 270 -6.02 2.09 6.79
CA PHE A 270 -6.40 3.30 6.08
C PHE A 270 -7.77 3.18 5.42
N THR A 271 -8.02 2.09 4.69
CA THR A 271 -9.25 1.89 3.93
C THR A 271 -10.47 1.78 4.84
N ALA A 272 -10.42 0.96 5.89
CA ALA A 272 -11.52 0.85 6.85
C ALA A 272 -11.62 2.10 7.74
N GLY A 273 -10.47 2.66 8.14
CA GLY A 273 -10.42 3.85 8.99
C GLY A 273 -11.02 5.08 8.34
N CYS A 274 -10.75 5.34 7.06
CA CYS A 274 -11.40 6.42 6.32
C CYS A 274 -12.92 6.27 6.27
N GLU A 275 -13.43 5.05 6.33
CA GLU A 275 -14.85 4.73 6.31
C GLU A 275 -15.53 4.73 7.68
N ALA A 276 -14.77 4.84 8.77
CA ALA A 276 -15.31 4.87 10.13
C ALA A 276 -16.24 6.06 10.38
N ILE A 277 -17.47 5.78 10.82
CA ILE A 277 -18.52 6.79 11.02
C ILE A 277 -18.90 7.00 12.49
N ASP A 278 -18.77 5.97 13.33
CA ASP A 278 -19.06 6.09 14.76
C ASP A 278 -17.80 6.34 15.59
N SER A 279 -18.00 6.84 16.81
CA SER A 279 -16.91 7.20 17.72
C SER A 279 -16.07 6.00 18.13
N THR A 280 -16.66 4.82 18.23
CA THR A 280 -15.96 3.60 18.68
C THR A 280 -14.98 3.13 17.61
N GLN A 281 -15.43 3.07 16.35
CA GLN A 281 -14.56 2.75 15.22
C GLN A 281 -13.42 3.77 15.08
N ARG A 282 -13.73 5.07 15.16
CA ARG A 282 -12.71 6.12 15.06
C ARG A 282 -11.70 6.06 16.21
N GLN A 283 -12.15 5.75 17.42
CA GLN A 283 -11.27 5.60 18.57
C GLN A 283 -10.35 4.39 18.41
N PHE A 284 -10.89 3.23 18.00
CA PHE A 284 -10.07 2.05 17.70
C PHE A 284 -8.97 2.36 16.67
N VAL A 285 -9.31 3.08 15.60
CA VAL A 285 -8.33 3.46 14.57
C VAL A 285 -7.21 4.33 15.17
N ARG A 286 -7.54 5.35 15.98
CA ARG A 286 -6.55 6.18 16.67
C ARG A 286 -5.63 5.33 17.56
N ASP A 287 -6.23 4.56 18.47
CA ASP A 287 -5.51 3.74 19.44
C ASP A 287 -4.57 2.78 18.71
N ARG A 288 -5.05 2.12 17.66
CA ARG A 288 -4.24 1.18 16.88
C ARG A 288 -3.05 1.85 16.19
N PHE A 289 -3.23 3.06 15.63
CA PHE A 289 -2.14 3.82 15.04
C PHE A 289 -1.11 4.28 16.09
N GLU A 290 -1.59 4.69 17.27
CA GLU A 290 -0.73 5.09 18.39
C GLU A 290 0.11 3.92 18.91
N GLU A 291 -0.51 2.74 19.10
CA GLU A 291 0.19 1.52 19.51
C GLU A 291 1.26 1.11 18.48
N LEU A 292 0.90 1.09 17.18
CA LEU A 292 1.85 0.76 16.12
C LEU A 292 3.01 1.76 16.07
N TYR A 293 2.74 3.05 16.29
CA TYR A 293 3.79 4.06 16.33
C TYR A 293 4.69 3.88 17.55
N ALA A 294 4.13 3.57 18.73
CA ALA A 294 4.89 3.33 19.95
C ALA A 294 5.85 2.15 19.82
N VAL A 295 5.50 1.13 19.03
CA VAL A 295 6.39 -0.01 18.74
C VAL A 295 7.41 0.33 17.66
N LYS A 296 6.97 0.87 16.52
CA LYS A 296 7.79 0.94 15.29
C LYS A 296 8.52 2.25 15.08
N HIS A 297 8.01 3.33 15.64
CA HIS A 297 8.53 4.69 15.49
C HIS A 297 8.59 5.21 14.04
N PHE A 298 7.82 4.64 13.10
CA PHE A 298 7.78 5.16 11.73
C PHE A 298 6.88 6.41 11.63
N PRO A 299 7.38 7.57 11.13
CA PRO A 299 6.61 8.80 11.04
C PRO A 299 5.36 8.70 10.15
N ASN A 300 5.41 7.85 9.11
CA ASN A 300 4.28 7.64 8.21
C ASN A 300 2.99 7.21 8.93
N LEU A 301 3.08 6.48 10.05
CA LEU A 301 1.91 6.08 10.84
C LEU A 301 1.11 7.28 11.35
N LYS A 302 1.79 8.29 11.91
CA LYS A 302 1.17 9.54 12.36
C LYS A 302 0.59 10.34 11.20
N ARG A 303 1.29 10.34 10.07
CA ARG A 303 0.87 11.04 8.85
C ARG A 303 -0.41 10.44 8.28
N VAL A 304 -0.48 9.12 8.15
CA VAL A 304 -1.68 8.44 7.64
C VAL A 304 -2.85 8.59 8.62
N LEU A 305 -2.61 8.55 9.95
CA LEU A 305 -3.66 8.85 10.92
C LEU A 305 -4.23 10.28 10.73
N ARG A 306 -3.37 11.29 10.58
CA ARG A 306 -3.80 12.68 10.29
C ARG A 306 -4.61 12.77 9.00
N ASP A 307 -4.25 12.01 7.97
CA ASP A 307 -4.98 11.97 6.71
C ASP A 307 -6.39 11.37 6.91
N ILE A 308 -6.51 10.29 7.68
CA ILE A 308 -7.79 9.68 8.05
C ILE A 308 -8.66 10.67 8.85
N GLU A 309 -8.09 11.38 9.83
CA GLU A 309 -8.83 12.37 10.62
C GLU A 309 -9.32 13.55 9.77
N HIS A 310 -8.54 13.94 8.75
CA HIS A 310 -8.98 14.94 7.79
C HIS A 310 -10.16 14.46 6.94
N VAL A 311 -10.15 13.18 6.53
CA VAL A 311 -11.29 12.56 5.84
C VAL A 311 -12.52 12.52 6.73
N TRP A 312 -12.38 12.22 8.03
CA TRP A 312 -13.49 12.29 8.98
C TRP A 312 -14.09 13.69 9.06
N ALA A 313 -13.26 14.72 9.17
CA ALA A 313 -13.74 16.10 9.21
C ALA A 313 -14.50 16.48 7.92
N ALA A 314 -14.02 16.06 6.75
CA ALA A 314 -14.71 16.26 5.48
C ALA A 314 -16.05 15.53 5.41
N LYS A 315 -16.10 14.28 5.89
CA LYS A 315 -17.32 13.47 5.99
C LYS A 315 -18.35 14.10 6.92
N ASP A 316 -17.94 14.55 8.09
CA ASP A 316 -18.82 15.18 9.09
C ASP A 316 -19.41 16.49 8.55
N MET A 317 -18.60 17.29 7.85
CA MET A 317 -19.06 18.53 7.20
C MET A 317 -20.09 18.26 6.08
N GLU A 318 -19.82 17.27 5.22
CA GLU A 318 -20.74 16.86 4.16
C GLU A 318 -22.02 16.23 4.73
N GLN A 319 -21.94 15.51 5.85
CA GLN A 319 -23.11 14.98 6.55
C GLN A 319 -24.00 16.12 7.08
N GLN A 320 -23.41 17.16 7.67
CA GLN A 320 -24.16 18.31 8.16
C GLN A 320 -24.84 19.09 7.02
N THR A 321 -24.17 19.20 5.87
CA THR A 321 -24.64 20.03 4.74
C THR A 321 -25.62 19.29 3.82
N LYS A 322 -25.35 18.02 3.52
CA LYS A 322 -26.04 17.23 2.48
C LYS A 322 -26.59 15.90 3.01
N GLY A 323 -26.61 15.72 4.32
CA GLY A 323 -27.08 14.50 4.97
C GLY A 323 -26.19 13.28 4.67
N GLN A 324 -26.72 12.09 4.95
CA GLN A 324 -26.00 10.83 4.77
C GLN A 324 -25.57 10.59 3.32
N VAL A 325 -26.34 11.06 2.34
CA VAL A 325 -26.02 10.91 0.90
C VAL A 325 -24.78 11.71 0.53
N GLY A 326 -24.58 12.90 1.10
CA GLY A 326 -23.36 13.69 0.88
C GLY A 326 -22.14 13.03 1.47
N MET A 327 -22.23 12.62 2.73
CA MET A 327 -21.15 11.91 3.44
C MET A 327 -20.68 10.65 2.69
N ALA A 328 -21.63 9.84 2.19
CA ALA A 328 -21.31 8.60 1.49
C ALA A 328 -20.49 8.82 0.21
N LYS A 329 -20.61 9.99 -0.41
CA LYS A 329 -19.90 10.36 -1.64
C LYS A 329 -18.51 10.97 -1.42
N VAL A 330 -18.08 11.15 -0.18
CA VAL A 330 -16.74 11.68 0.12
C VAL A 330 -15.69 10.64 -0.24
N ASP A 331 -14.89 10.95 -1.26
CA ASP A 331 -13.73 10.15 -1.69
C ASP A 331 -12.51 10.54 -0.85
N CYS A 332 -12.00 9.59 -0.05
CA CYS A 332 -10.90 9.82 0.87
C CYS A 332 -9.59 10.22 0.15
N ILE A 333 -9.28 9.58 -0.97
CA ILE A 333 -8.08 9.89 -1.76
C ILE A 333 -8.18 11.30 -2.34
N GLN A 334 -9.35 11.69 -2.84
CA GLN A 334 -9.54 13.05 -3.36
C GLN A 334 -9.50 14.12 -2.26
N VAL A 335 -10.00 13.84 -1.07
CA VAL A 335 -9.89 14.74 0.08
C VAL A 335 -8.42 14.98 0.43
N ILE A 336 -7.63 13.92 0.51
CA ILE A 336 -6.21 14.02 0.88
C ILE A 336 -5.41 14.71 -0.23
N LEU A 337 -5.62 14.32 -1.49
CA LEU A 337 -4.95 14.94 -2.63
C LEU A 337 -5.20 16.46 -2.70
N LYS A 338 -6.45 16.89 -2.49
CA LYS A 338 -6.81 18.32 -2.50
C LYS A 338 -6.33 19.08 -1.26
N GLY A 339 -6.36 18.44 -0.09
CA GLY A 339 -5.99 19.06 1.18
C GLY A 339 -4.49 19.11 1.45
N ARG A 340 -3.72 18.15 0.90
CA ARG A 340 -2.28 17.95 1.17
C ARG A 340 -1.39 18.03 -0.06
N GLY A 341 -1.95 17.94 -1.27
CA GLY A 341 -1.15 17.99 -2.51
C GLY A 341 -0.28 16.75 -2.75
N ARG A 342 -0.52 15.65 -2.04
CA ARG A 342 0.26 14.40 -2.12
C ARG A 342 -0.62 13.15 -2.16
N GLU A 343 -0.02 12.06 -2.62
CA GLU A 343 -0.58 10.71 -2.48
C GLU A 343 -0.50 10.21 -1.03
N VAL A 344 -1.29 9.17 -0.72
CA VAL A 344 -1.24 8.48 0.57
C VAL A 344 -0.20 7.37 0.54
N ASP A 345 0.59 7.24 1.61
CA ASP A 345 1.59 6.18 1.76
C ASP A 345 0.93 4.90 2.30
N LEU A 346 0.44 4.06 1.38
CA LEU A 346 -0.31 2.84 1.70
C LEU A 346 0.55 1.58 1.80
N ALA A 347 1.84 1.67 1.48
CA ALA A 347 2.79 0.56 1.37
C ALA A 347 4.16 0.92 1.93
#